data_AF-A0A9P7A990-F1
#
_entry.id   AF-A0A9P7A990-F1
#
_cell.length_a   1.000
_cell.length_b   1.000
_cell.length_c   1.000
_cell.angle_alpha   90.00
_cell.angle_beta   90.00
_cell.angle_gamma   90.00
#
_symmetry.space_group_name_H-M   'P 1'
#
loop_
_entity.id
_entity.type
_entity.pdbx_description
1 polymer ?
#
loop_
_entity_poly.entity_id
_entity_poly.type
_entity_poly.pdbx_seq_one_letter_code
_entity_poly.pdbx_strand_id
1 'polypeptide(L)'
;TNRIETTRRHAMENYEKDLKAVQELETKLGFQRALDHLEGLVVAQIFELSKMNQAGTGEYNTAARALRPPRASLSWEEVVEYAFLSDFDLLRDARQDISQRPWATPTGRLTMDTYFKTRRAREEIQRLDIEIRRLATYLHDESRYLTECEKQLQTLHPGLAHQVSLHRKIRARFAGHHYQRLHDISMLEGFTGSITLGESVERGPGASASSPIVCIPAQLVADGLSMVPEGEDDALEDLEDDENADVDGEEHARVLESILQVTLDV
;
A
#
# COMPACT_ATOMS: atom_id res chain seq x y z
N THR A 1 13.66 -10.85 51.60
CA THR A 1 12.64 -9.80 51.36
C THR A 1 12.75 -9.23 49.95
N ASN A 2 13.92 -8.79 49.47
CA ASN A 2 14.08 -8.22 48.11
C ASN A 2 13.62 -9.11 46.94
N ARG A 3 13.91 -10.43 46.95
CA ARG A 3 13.59 -11.33 45.82
C ARG A 3 12.08 -11.54 45.60
N ILE A 4 11.28 -11.51 46.66
CA ILE A 4 9.81 -11.65 46.60
C ILE A 4 9.18 -10.34 46.11
N GLU A 5 9.79 -9.21 46.47
CA GLU A 5 9.34 -7.89 46.04
C GLU A 5 9.61 -7.65 44.55
N THR A 6 10.75 -8.11 44.03
CA THR A 6 11.07 -8.05 42.60
C THR A 6 10.15 -8.91 41.74
N THR A 7 9.85 -10.15 42.14
CA THR A 7 8.89 -10.99 41.39
C THR A 7 7.49 -10.40 41.40
N ARG A 8 7.07 -9.78 42.51
CA ARG A 8 5.79 -9.09 42.58
C ARG A 8 5.74 -7.86 41.66
N ARG A 9 6.82 -7.08 41.58
CA ARG A 9 6.91 -5.92 40.68
C ARG A 9 6.85 -6.36 39.21
N HIS A 10 7.59 -7.39 38.83
CA HIS A 10 7.54 -7.94 37.47
C HIS A 10 6.16 -8.51 37.11
N ALA A 11 5.50 -9.20 38.04
CA ALA A 11 4.14 -9.70 37.83
C ALA A 11 3.13 -8.56 37.62
N MET A 12 3.27 -7.46 38.35
CA MET A 12 2.42 -6.27 38.17
C MET A 12 2.69 -5.56 36.83
N GLU A 13 3.96 -5.38 36.46
CA GLU A 13 4.33 -4.77 35.18
C GLU A 13 3.84 -5.59 33.98
N ASN A 14 3.88 -6.92 34.07
CA ASN A 14 3.34 -7.79 33.04
C ASN A 14 1.81 -7.68 32.95
N TYR A 15 1.13 -7.68 34.09
CA TYR A 15 -0.33 -7.48 34.13
C TYR A 15 -0.75 -6.13 33.52
N GLU A 16 -0.02 -5.05 33.79
CA GLU A 16 -0.29 -3.73 33.20
C GLU A 16 -0.07 -3.71 31.67
N LYS A 17 0.96 -4.41 31.17
CA LYS A 17 1.21 -4.54 29.73
C LYS A 17 0.09 -5.31 29.04
N ASP A 18 -0.33 -6.45 29.61
CA ASP A 18 -1.39 -7.29 29.05
C ASP A 18 -2.73 -6.54 29.02
N LEU A 19 -3.06 -5.80 30.09
CA LEU A 19 -4.26 -4.99 30.15
C LEU A 19 -4.28 -3.91 29.05
N LYS A 20 -3.13 -3.26 28.80
CA LYS A 20 -3.02 -2.26 27.74
C LYS A 20 -3.18 -2.88 26.35
N ALA A 21 -2.63 -4.07 26.12
CA ALA A 21 -2.78 -4.80 24.87
C ALA A 21 -4.25 -5.19 24.59
N VAL A 22 -4.98 -5.66 25.62
CA VAL A 22 -6.41 -5.99 25.51
C VAL A 22 -7.24 -4.76 25.17
N GLN A 23 -7.00 -3.62 25.83
CA GLN A 23 -7.69 -2.36 25.52
C GLN A 23 -7.41 -1.89 24.08
N GLU A 24 -6.16 -2.02 23.62
CA GLU A 24 -5.81 -1.69 22.23
C GLU A 24 -6.54 -2.60 21.24
N LEU A 25 -6.65 -3.90 21.52
CA LEU A 25 -7.43 -4.84 20.70
C LEU A 25 -8.92 -4.51 20.70
N GLU A 26 -9.51 -4.21 21.86
CA GLU A 26 -10.93 -3.82 21.98
C GLU A 26 -11.23 -2.56 21.17
N THR A 27 -10.35 -1.56 21.21
CA THR A 27 -10.50 -0.35 20.38
C THR A 27 -10.41 -0.69 18.89
N LYS A 28 -9.43 -1.50 18.46
CA LYS A 28 -9.29 -1.96 17.07
C LYS A 28 -10.53 -2.73 16.59
N LEU A 29 -11.05 -3.65 17.40
CA LEU A 29 -12.28 -4.40 17.13
C LEU A 29 -13.51 -3.49 17.05
N GLY A 30 -13.59 -2.48 17.91
CA GLY A 30 -14.65 -1.47 17.87
C GLY A 30 -14.63 -0.64 16.59
N PHE A 31 -13.45 -0.19 16.16
CA PHE A 31 -13.26 0.50 14.89
C PHE A 31 -13.63 -0.39 13.70
N GLN A 32 -13.20 -1.65 13.69
CA GLN A 32 -13.51 -2.57 12.61
C GLN A 32 -15.02 -2.79 12.48
N ARG A 33 -15.73 -3.04 13.59
CA ARG A 33 -17.20 -3.19 13.58
C ARG A 33 -17.92 -1.94 13.06
N ALA A 34 -17.42 -0.76 13.41
CA ALA A 34 -17.98 0.50 12.92
C ALA A 34 -17.77 0.67 11.41
N LEU A 35 -16.60 0.26 10.88
CA LEU A 35 -16.32 0.24 9.45
C LEU A 35 -17.23 -0.74 8.71
N ASP A 36 -17.35 -1.99 9.20
CA ASP A 36 -18.20 -3.00 8.58
C ASP A 36 -19.67 -2.55 8.56
N HIS A 37 -20.13 -1.87 9.61
CA HIS A 37 -21.48 -1.30 9.65
C HIS A 37 -21.67 -0.18 8.63
N LEU A 38 -20.70 0.73 8.53
CA LEU A 38 -20.73 1.82 7.55
C LEU A 38 -20.72 1.28 6.12
N GLU A 39 -19.89 0.27 5.84
CA GLU A 39 -19.85 -0.40 4.55
C GLU A 39 -21.22 -0.99 4.20
N GLY A 40 -21.86 -1.70 5.13
CA GLY A 40 -23.20 -2.24 4.95
C GLY A 40 -24.25 -1.16 4.63
N LEU A 41 -24.18 0.00 5.31
CA LEU A 41 -25.07 1.14 5.03
C LEU A 41 -24.82 1.74 3.63
N VAL A 42 -23.56 1.87 3.22
CA VAL A 42 -23.21 2.37 1.88
C VAL A 42 -23.70 1.41 0.81
N VAL A 43 -23.49 0.10 0.97
CA VAL A 43 -23.97 -0.92 0.04
C VAL A 43 -25.50 -0.91 -0.06
N ALA A 44 -26.21 -0.82 1.08
CA ALA A 44 -27.66 -0.70 1.10
C ALA A 44 -28.14 0.56 0.36
N GLN A 45 -27.50 1.71 0.59
CA GLN A 45 -27.83 2.96 -0.07
C GLN A 45 -27.59 2.91 -1.58
N ILE A 46 -26.48 2.32 -2.03
CA ILE A 46 -26.19 2.12 -3.46
C ILE A 46 -27.29 1.28 -4.11
N PHE A 47 -27.72 0.21 -3.44
CA PHE A 47 -28.76 -0.67 -3.95
C PHE A 47 -30.12 0.04 -4.05
N GLU A 48 -30.51 0.80 -3.03
CA GLU A 48 -31.75 1.58 -3.06
C GLU A 48 -31.74 2.65 -4.15
N LEU A 49 -30.62 3.37 -4.32
CA LEU A 49 -30.44 4.31 -5.42
C LEU A 49 -30.54 3.62 -6.79
N SER A 50 -29.95 2.43 -6.95
CA SER A 50 -30.05 1.65 -8.18
C SER A 50 -31.50 1.27 -8.51
N LYS A 51 -32.29 0.83 -7.51
CA LYS A 51 -33.71 0.52 -7.69
C LYS A 51 -34.52 1.76 -8.07
N MET A 52 -34.27 2.89 -7.42
CA MET A 52 -34.96 4.15 -7.71
C MET A 52 -34.70 4.59 -9.16
N ASN A 53 -33.46 4.48 -9.63
CA ASN A 53 -33.10 4.80 -11.01
C ASN A 53 -33.77 3.86 -12.03
N GLN A 54 -33.86 2.56 -11.70
CA GLN A 54 -34.59 1.58 -12.52
C GLN A 54 -36.09 1.91 -12.60
N ALA A 55 -36.72 2.30 -11.48
CA ALA A 55 -38.12 2.73 -11.47
C ALA A 55 -38.34 4.01 -12.30
N GLY A 56 -37.43 4.99 -12.21
CA GLY A 56 -37.46 6.21 -13.02
C GLY A 56 -37.38 5.94 -14.53
N THR A 57 -36.68 4.88 -14.93
CA THR A 57 -36.65 4.43 -16.35
C THR A 57 -38.04 3.97 -16.81
N GLY A 58 -38.82 3.32 -15.94
CA GLY A 58 -40.20 2.90 -16.22
C GLY A 58 -41.17 4.09 -16.39
N GLU A 59 -41.02 5.13 -15.57
CA GLU A 59 -41.79 6.38 -15.70
C GLU A 59 -41.47 7.09 -17.02
N TYR A 60 -40.19 7.21 -17.36
CA TYR A 60 -39.73 7.75 -18.64
C TYR A 60 -40.36 6.98 -19.81
N ASN A 61 -40.27 5.65 -19.82
CA ASN A 61 -40.83 4.82 -20.88
C ASN A 61 -42.35 4.94 -21.03
N THR A 62 -43.05 5.24 -19.94
CA THR A 62 -44.48 5.49 -19.95
C THR A 62 -44.79 6.83 -20.61
N ALA A 63 -44.05 7.89 -20.25
CA ALA A 63 -44.17 9.21 -20.87
C ALA A 63 -43.75 9.18 -22.36
N ALA A 64 -42.66 8.49 -22.70
CA ALA A 64 -42.15 8.36 -24.07
C ALA A 64 -43.18 7.75 -25.03
N ARG A 65 -43.93 6.74 -24.58
CA ARG A 65 -45.02 6.11 -25.33
C ARG A 65 -46.25 7.02 -25.50
N ALA A 66 -46.48 7.94 -24.57
CA ALA A 66 -47.62 8.86 -24.60
C ALA A 66 -47.43 10.04 -25.57
N LEU A 67 -46.20 10.28 -26.05
CA LEU A 67 -45.89 11.35 -27.02
C LEU A 67 -46.39 11.01 -28.44
N ARG A 68 -46.55 12.05 -29.27
CA ARG A 68 -46.88 11.93 -30.70
C ARG A 68 -45.81 12.59 -31.58
N PRO A 69 -45.06 11.84 -32.40
CA PRO A 69 -45.05 10.37 -32.48
C PRO A 69 -44.45 9.75 -31.20
N PRO A 70 -44.80 8.48 -30.88
CA PRO A 70 -44.21 7.77 -29.74
C PRO A 70 -42.68 7.73 -29.85
N ARG A 71 -41.98 7.94 -28.73
CA ARG A 71 -40.52 7.86 -28.68
C ARG A 71 -40.06 6.48 -28.19
N ALA A 72 -38.80 6.15 -28.50
CA ALA A 72 -38.19 4.88 -28.11
C ALA A 72 -38.12 4.72 -26.58
N SER A 73 -38.34 3.50 -26.09
CA SER A 73 -38.15 3.11 -24.69
C SER A 73 -36.70 2.72 -24.42
N LEU A 74 -36.22 2.96 -23.20
CA LEU A 74 -34.89 2.60 -22.72
C LEU A 74 -34.98 1.46 -21.71
N SER A 75 -34.10 0.48 -21.81
CA SER A 75 -33.84 -0.52 -20.76
C SER A 75 -32.94 0.07 -19.67
N TRP A 76 -32.93 -0.57 -18.50
CA TRP A 76 -32.03 -0.15 -17.42
C TRP A 76 -30.56 -0.39 -17.80
N GLU A 77 -30.28 -1.49 -18.49
CA GLU A 77 -28.95 -1.81 -19.02
C GLU A 77 -28.45 -0.71 -19.97
N GLU A 78 -29.29 -0.22 -20.88
CA GLU A 78 -28.93 0.90 -21.77
C GLU A 78 -28.68 2.21 -20.99
N VAL A 79 -29.46 2.48 -19.94
CA VAL A 79 -29.25 3.67 -19.10
C VAL A 79 -27.90 3.60 -18.37
N VAL A 80 -27.53 2.43 -17.84
CA VAL A 80 -26.21 2.21 -17.23
C VAL A 80 -25.10 2.37 -18.26
N GLU A 81 -25.28 1.82 -19.45
CA GLU A 81 -24.29 1.98 -20.53
C GLU A 81 -24.10 3.44 -20.94
N TYR A 82 -25.18 4.23 -20.97
CA TYR A 82 -25.16 5.65 -21.33
C TYR A 82 -24.74 6.58 -20.19
N ALA A 83 -24.77 6.15 -18.93
CA ALA A 83 -24.30 6.95 -17.80
C ALA A 83 -22.86 7.45 -18.02
N PHE A 84 -21.99 6.61 -18.59
CA PHE A 84 -20.64 7.00 -18.99
C PHE A 84 -20.61 8.19 -19.97
N LEU A 85 -21.54 8.26 -20.93
CA LEU A 85 -21.60 9.39 -21.87
C LEU A 85 -22.05 10.67 -21.16
N SER A 86 -22.83 10.54 -20.08
CA SER A 86 -23.26 11.67 -19.25
C SER A 86 -22.15 12.24 -18.36
N ASP A 87 -21.10 11.47 -18.09
CA ASP A 87 -19.92 11.93 -17.34
C ASP A 87 -19.09 12.99 -18.10
N PHE A 88 -19.35 13.16 -19.41
CA PHE A 88 -18.70 14.17 -20.23
C PHE A 88 -19.59 15.41 -20.33
N ASP A 89 -19.39 16.38 -19.42
CA ASP A 89 -20.11 17.66 -19.43
C ASP A 89 -20.04 18.38 -20.79
N LEU A 90 -18.94 18.20 -21.54
CA LEU A 90 -18.75 18.75 -22.90
C LEU A 90 -19.82 18.29 -23.90
N LEU A 91 -20.43 17.12 -23.68
CA LEU A 91 -21.43 16.53 -24.56
C LEU A 91 -22.85 16.97 -24.22
N ARG A 92 -23.06 17.55 -23.03
CA ARG A 92 -24.38 17.99 -22.55
C ARG A 92 -25.00 19.09 -23.43
N ASP A 93 -24.17 19.99 -23.95
CA ASP A 93 -24.63 21.15 -24.72
C ASP A 93 -24.67 20.91 -26.24
N ALA A 94 -24.11 19.78 -26.71
CA ALA A 94 -23.98 19.51 -28.14
C ALA A 94 -25.34 19.30 -28.85
N ARG A 95 -26.43 19.02 -28.11
CA ARG A 95 -27.81 18.73 -28.61
C ARG A 95 -27.88 17.78 -29.81
N GLN A 96 -26.82 17.00 -30.03
CA GLN A 96 -26.70 16.01 -31.09
C GLN A 96 -26.85 14.64 -30.44
N ASP A 97 -27.64 13.77 -31.07
CA ASP A 97 -27.69 12.38 -30.66
C ASP A 97 -26.36 11.71 -31.02
N ILE A 98 -25.54 11.52 -29.99
CA ILE A 98 -24.23 10.88 -30.07
C ILE A 98 -24.31 9.37 -29.83
N SER A 99 -25.46 8.85 -29.36
CA SER A 99 -25.63 7.42 -29.04
C SER A 99 -25.37 6.51 -30.24
N GLN A 100 -25.63 7.03 -31.45
CA GLN A 100 -25.46 6.33 -32.73
C GLN A 100 -24.03 6.43 -33.29
N ARG A 101 -23.13 7.15 -32.62
CA ARG A 101 -21.73 7.23 -33.09
C ARG A 101 -21.02 5.90 -32.81
N PRO A 102 -20.16 5.42 -33.72
CA PRO A 102 -19.42 4.17 -33.51
C PRO A 102 -18.64 4.13 -32.19
N TRP A 103 -18.15 5.29 -31.73
CA TRP A 103 -17.41 5.42 -30.48
C TRP A 103 -18.28 5.45 -29.22
N ALA A 104 -19.57 5.73 -29.34
CA ALA A 104 -20.50 5.76 -28.21
C ALA A 104 -21.08 4.35 -27.92
N THR A 105 -21.03 3.44 -28.91
CA THR A 105 -21.44 2.05 -28.73
C THR A 105 -20.58 1.35 -27.65
N PRO A 106 -21.14 0.42 -26.86
CA PRO A 106 -20.37 -0.32 -25.84
C PRO A 106 -19.13 -1.00 -26.42
N THR A 107 -19.28 -1.69 -27.56
CA THR A 107 -18.18 -2.34 -28.27
C THR A 107 -17.13 -1.34 -28.75
N GLY A 108 -17.56 -0.20 -29.30
CA GLY A 108 -16.65 0.86 -29.72
C GLY A 108 -15.84 1.42 -28.56
N ARG A 109 -16.48 1.69 -27.41
CA ARG A 109 -15.81 2.15 -26.19
C ARG A 109 -14.78 1.15 -25.69
N LEU A 110 -15.15 -0.13 -25.57
CA LEU A 110 -14.22 -1.18 -25.16
C LEU A 110 -13.02 -1.28 -26.13
N THR A 111 -13.28 -1.19 -27.43
CA THR A 111 -12.23 -1.20 -28.47
C THR A 111 -11.31 0.00 -28.35
N MET A 112 -11.84 1.20 -28.10
CA MET A 112 -11.02 2.39 -27.89
C MET A 112 -10.22 2.32 -26.59
N ASP A 113 -10.85 1.91 -25.49
CA ASP A 113 -10.19 1.77 -24.20
C ASP A 113 -9.03 0.78 -24.29
N THR A 114 -9.27 -0.41 -24.83
CA THR A 114 -8.23 -1.42 -25.07
C THR A 114 -7.12 -0.90 -25.99
N TYR A 115 -7.45 -0.23 -27.10
CA TYR A 115 -6.46 0.35 -28.00
C TYR A 115 -5.60 1.41 -27.30
N PHE A 116 -6.22 2.35 -26.58
CA PHE A 116 -5.50 3.42 -25.89
C PHE A 116 -4.72 2.90 -24.69
N LYS A 117 -5.26 1.94 -23.92
CA LYS A 117 -4.52 1.22 -22.88
C LYS A 117 -3.29 0.51 -23.45
N THR A 118 -3.44 -0.16 -24.60
CA THR A 118 -2.30 -0.83 -25.26
C THR A 118 -1.26 0.20 -25.72
N ARG A 119 -1.69 1.34 -26.26
CA ARG A 119 -0.76 2.43 -26.63
C ARG A 119 -0.04 3.00 -25.42
N ARG A 120 -0.78 3.31 -24.34
CA ARG A 120 -0.23 3.83 -23.09
C ARG A 120 0.69 2.82 -22.41
N ALA A 121 0.37 1.54 -22.45
CA ALA A 121 1.23 0.48 -21.90
C ALA A 121 2.62 0.50 -22.56
N ARG A 122 2.70 0.74 -23.87
CA ARG A 122 4.00 0.86 -24.57
C ARG A 122 4.80 2.08 -24.12
N GLU A 123 4.13 3.21 -23.87
CA GLU A 123 4.77 4.41 -23.32
C GLU A 123 5.22 4.17 -21.87
N GLU A 124 4.39 3.48 -21.08
CA GLU A 124 4.67 3.18 -19.69
C GLU A 124 5.84 2.20 -19.54
N ILE A 125 6.02 1.23 -20.45
CA ILE A 125 7.22 0.37 -20.47
C ILE A 125 8.50 1.23 -20.56
N GLN A 126 8.53 2.21 -21.47
CA GLN A 126 9.70 3.08 -21.63
C GLN A 126 9.95 3.94 -20.37
N ARG A 127 8.88 4.38 -19.70
CA ARG A 127 8.98 5.12 -18.44
C ARG A 127 9.47 4.21 -17.32
N LEU A 128 8.95 3.00 -17.21
CA LEU A 128 9.31 2.02 -16.21
C LEU A 128 10.78 1.60 -16.34
N ASP A 129 11.32 1.49 -17.55
CA ASP A 129 12.76 1.23 -17.74
C ASP A 129 13.65 2.27 -17.04
N ILE A 130 13.24 3.53 -17.03
CA ILE A 130 13.94 4.61 -16.30
C ILE A 130 13.70 4.48 -14.80
N GLU A 131 12.45 4.25 -14.39
CA GLU A 131 12.07 4.21 -12.99
C GLU A 131 12.64 2.99 -12.24
N ILE A 132 12.73 1.84 -12.91
CA ILE A 132 13.40 0.63 -12.41
C ILE A 132 14.85 0.94 -12.06
N ARG A 133 15.57 1.63 -12.95
CA ARG A 133 16.96 2.02 -12.71
C ARG A 133 17.07 3.02 -11.56
N ARG A 134 16.15 3.98 -11.47
CA ARG A 134 16.09 4.96 -10.37
C ARG A 134 15.85 4.30 -9.04
N LEU A 135 14.91 3.35 -8.97
CA LEU A 135 14.60 2.61 -7.77
C LEU A 135 15.80 1.78 -7.31
N ALA A 136 16.45 1.05 -8.21
CA ALA A 136 17.68 0.30 -7.90
C ALA A 136 18.77 1.22 -7.31
N THR A 137 18.97 2.39 -7.93
CA THR A 137 19.94 3.40 -7.48
C THR A 137 19.57 3.94 -6.10
N TYR A 138 18.30 4.31 -5.89
CA TYR A 138 17.81 4.80 -4.60
C TYR A 138 18.00 3.79 -3.47
N LEU A 139 17.66 2.52 -3.69
CA LEU A 139 17.82 1.46 -2.69
C LEU A 139 19.29 1.26 -2.31
N HIS A 140 20.19 1.34 -3.30
CA HIS A 140 21.63 1.26 -3.06
C HIS A 140 22.14 2.48 -2.25
N ASP A 141 21.78 3.67 -2.68
CA ASP A 141 22.18 4.93 -2.05
C ASP A 141 21.66 5.02 -0.61
N GLU A 142 20.39 4.69 -0.36
CA GLU A 142 19.81 4.66 0.99
C GLU A 142 20.53 3.67 1.91
N SER A 143 20.83 2.46 1.42
CA SER A 143 21.55 1.45 2.20
C SER A 143 22.96 1.94 2.60
N ARG A 144 23.66 2.58 1.66
CA ARG A 144 24.97 3.19 1.90
C ARG A 144 24.87 4.35 2.91
N TYR A 145 23.88 5.23 2.74
CA TYR A 145 23.65 6.38 3.60
C TYR A 145 23.41 5.95 5.05
N LEU A 146 22.52 4.98 5.28
CA LEU A 146 22.21 4.50 6.62
C LEU A 146 23.41 3.80 7.29
N THR A 147 24.20 3.05 6.51
CA THR A 147 25.44 2.42 7.00
C THR A 147 26.45 3.48 7.47
N GLU A 148 26.62 4.55 6.70
CA GLU A 148 27.55 5.62 7.05
C GLU A 148 27.03 6.46 8.23
N CYS A 149 25.72 6.73 8.31
CA CYS A 149 25.09 7.33 9.49
C CYS A 149 25.35 6.52 10.76
N GLU A 150 25.12 5.20 10.72
CA GLU A 150 25.37 4.29 11.85
C GLU A 150 26.84 4.37 12.28
N LYS A 151 27.77 4.33 11.33
CA LYS A 151 29.21 4.42 11.60
C LYS A 151 29.62 5.73 12.28
N GLN A 152 29.13 6.87 11.79
CA GLN A 152 29.41 8.17 12.40
C GLN A 152 28.79 8.28 13.80
N LEU A 153 27.57 7.75 13.98
CA LEU A 153 26.89 7.75 15.27
C LEU A 153 27.52 6.81 16.29
N GLN A 154 28.16 5.72 15.87
CA GLN A 154 28.75 4.74 16.77
C GLN A 154 29.75 5.39 17.74
N THR A 155 30.52 6.37 17.27
CA THR A 155 31.49 7.10 18.09
C THR A 155 30.88 8.27 18.86
N LEU A 156 29.81 8.88 18.33
CA LEU A 156 29.23 10.10 18.90
C LEU A 156 28.13 9.80 19.93
N HIS A 157 27.28 8.81 19.66
CA HIS A 157 26.16 8.41 20.52
C HIS A 157 25.73 6.96 20.23
N PRO A 158 26.27 5.96 20.96
CA PRO A 158 26.00 4.53 20.72
C PRO A 158 24.50 4.15 20.77
N GLY A 159 23.70 4.76 21.65
CA GLY A 159 22.26 4.48 21.73
C GLY A 159 21.49 4.85 20.46
N LEU A 160 21.82 5.99 19.83
CA LEU A 160 21.20 6.43 18.58
C LEU A 160 21.74 5.61 17.40
N ALA A 161 23.02 5.22 17.42
CA ALA A 161 23.57 4.28 16.46
C ALA A 161 22.81 2.94 16.46
N HIS A 162 22.47 2.42 17.65
CA HIS A 162 21.66 1.21 17.78
C HIS A 162 20.26 1.38 17.16
N GLN A 163 19.59 2.52 17.37
CA GLN A 163 18.29 2.81 16.76
C GLN A 163 18.39 2.89 15.22
N VAL A 164 19.42 3.55 14.69
CA VAL A 164 19.69 3.58 13.24
C VAL A 164 19.99 2.17 12.71
N SER A 165 20.71 1.33 13.46
CA SER A 165 20.97 -0.06 13.10
C SER A 165 19.69 -0.89 12.98
N LEU A 166 18.77 -0.75 13.95
CA LEU A 166 17.45 -1.39 13.91
C LEU A 166 16.65 -0.94 12.69
N HIS A 167 16.58 0.38 12.43
CA HIS A 167 15.91 0.93 11.26
C HIS A 167 16.51 0.39 9.96
N ARG A 168 17.85 0.37 9.84
CA ARG A 168 18.56 -0.16 8.67
C ARG A 168 18.26 -1.64 8.43
N LYS A 169 18.17 -2.46 9.48
CA LYS A 169 17.80 -3.89 9.36
C LYS A 169 16.40 -4.08 8.80
N ILE A 170 15.44 -3.27 9.25
CA ILE A 170 14.07 -3.29 8.71
C ILE A 170 14.08 -2.89 7.22
N ARG A 171 14.73 -1.77 6.88
CA ARG A 171 14.84 -1.31 5.48
C ARG A 171 15.53 -2.34 4.58
N ALA A 172 16.57 -3.02 5.08
CA ALA A 172 17.29 -4.05 4.33
C ALA A 172 16.40 -5.26 3.95
N ARG A 173 15.45 -5.65 4.82
CA ARG A 173 14.49 -6.73 4.48
C ARG A 173 13.61 -6.34 3.29
N PHE A 174 13.04 -5.14 3.32
CA PHE A 174 12.24 -4.62 2.21
C PHE A 174 13.07 -4.44 0.94
N ALA A 175 14.27 -3.87 1.06
CA ALA A 175 15.18 -3.71 -0.06
C ALA A 175 15.52 -5.06 -0.71
N GLY A 176 15.73 -6.11 0.07
CA GLY A 176 15.93 -7.47 -0.43
C GLY A 176 14.78 -7.96 -1.32
N HIS A 177 13.53 -7.80 -0.86
CA HIS A 177 12.35 -8.13 -1.66
C HIS A 177 12.27 -7.28 -2.93
N HIS A 178 12.56 -5.98 -2.85
CA HIS A 178 12.60 -5.11 -4.04
C HIS A 178 13.66 -5.55 -5.04
N TYR A 179 14.88 -5.89 -4.60
CA TYR A 179 15.93 -6.39 -5.49
C TYR A 179 15.54 -7.71 -6.16
N GLN A 180 14.87 -8.61 -5.43
CA GLN A 180 14.35 -9.84 -6.03
C GLN A 180 13.33 -9.53 -7.13
N ARG A 181 12.37 -8.63 -6.88
CA ARG A 181 11.41 -8.21 -7.91
C ARG A 181 12.07 -7.53 -9.10
N LEU A 182 13.07 -6.67 -8.86
CA LEU A 182 13.84 -6.04 -9.93
C LEU A 182 14.59 -7.07 -10.77
N HIS A 183 15.15 -8.09 -10.13
CA HIS A 183 15.79 -9.22 -10.81
C HIS A 183 14.77 -9.99 -11.66
N ASP A 184 13.61 -10.34 -11.10
CA ASP A 184 12.55 -11.05 -11.83
C ASP A 184 12.07 -10.25 -13.05
N ILE A 185 11.89 -8.92 -12.90
CA ILE A 185 11.55 -8.03 -14.01
C ILE A 185 12.62 -8.06 -15.10
N SER A 186 13.90 -8.07 -14.72
CA SER A 186 15.01 -8.13 -15.69
C SER A 186 15.05 -9.44 -16.49
N MET A 187 14.38 -10.48 -16.00
CA MET A 187 14.27 -11.80 -16.65
C MET A 187 13.02 -11.93 -17.53
N LEU A 188 12.12 -10.95 -17.53
CA LEU A 188 10.91 -10.98 -18.35
C LEU A 188 11.25 -10.86 -19.85
N GLU A 189 10.52 -11.61 -20.66
CA GLU A 189 10.60 -11.49 -22.11
C GLU A 189 10.14 -10.10 -22.56
N GLY A 190 10.99 -9.40 -23.31
CA GLY A 190 10.71 -8.03 -23.76
C GLY A 190 11.15 -6.92 -22.81
N PHE A 191 11.84 -7.24 -21.71
CA PHE A 191 12.49 -6.22 -20.88
C PHE A 191 13.59 -5.50 -21.68
N THR A 192 13.49 -4.18 -21.77
CA THR A 192 14.43 -3.31 -22.51
C THR A 192 15.26 -2.39 -21.61
N GLY A 193 14.92 -2.32 -20.33
CA GLY A 193 15.57 -1.45 -19.36
C GLY A 193 16.88 -2.01 -18.80
N SER A 194 17.34 -1.41 -17.72
CA SER A 194 18.53 -1.86 -17.00
C SER A 194 18.37 -1.73 -15.49
N ILE A 195 18.77 -2.79 -14.78
CA ILE A 195 18.87 -2.81 -13.31
C ILE A 195 20.24 -2.37 -12.80
N THR A 196 21.17 -2.00 -13.69
CA THR A 196 22.49 -1.50 -13.29
C THR A 196 22.35 -0.17 -12.56
N LEU A 197 23.11 0.00 -11.48
CA LEU A 197 23.12 1.23 -10.70
C LEU A 197 23.39 2.46 -11.59
N GLY A 198 22.60 3.51 -11.38
CA GLY A 198 22.82 4.83 -11.96
C GLY A 198 23.58 5.72 -10.99
N GLU A 199 23.62 7.00 -11.32
CA GLU A 199 24.08 8.05 -10.41
C GLU A 199 22.92 8.97 -10.08
N SER A 200 22.62 9.13 -8.79
CA SER A 200 21.62 10.12 -8.37
C SER A 200 22.15 11.55 -8.57
N VAL A 201 21.30 12.38 -9.15
CA VAL A 201 21.54 13.82 -9.37
C VAL A 201 21.31 14.61 -8.08
N GLU A 202 20.39 14.15 -7.23
CA GLU A 202 20.05 14.80 -5.97
C GLU A 202 21.01 14.37 -4.87
N ARG A 203 22.03 15.20 -4.61
CA ARG A 203 23.04 14.99 -3.56
C ARG A 203 23.02 16.07 -2.48
N GLY A 204 21.92 16.82 -2.39
CA GLY A 204 21.73 17.86 -1.36
C GLY A 204 21.63 17.26 0.06
N PRO A 205 21.70 18.10 1.10
CA PRO A 205 21.59 17.65 2.49
C PRO A 205 20.30 16.84 2.71
N GLY A 206 20.43 15.64 3.26
CA GLY A 206 19.30 14.74 3.53
C GLY A 206 18.85 13.88 2.34
N ALA A 207 19.44 14.03 1.16
CA ALA A 207 19.21 13.11 0.05
C ALA A 207 19.95 11.79 0.26
N SER A 208 19.37 10.66 -0.16
CA SER A 208 19.96 9.32 0.02
C SER A 208 21.35 9.18 -0.62
N ALA A 209 21.63 9.90 -1.70
CA ALA A 209 22.92 9.86 -2.39
C ALA A 209 23.99 10.82 -1.81
N SER A 210 23.62 11.63 -0.81
CA SER A 210 24.52 12.58 -0.17
C SER A 210 25.45 11.89 0.84
N SER A 211 26.53 12.59 1.22
CA SER A 211 27.29 12.20 2.40
C SER A 211 26.53 12.61 3.64
N PRO A 212 26.20 11.68 4.56
CA PRO A 212 25.45 12.03 5.76
C PRO A 212 26.27 12.96 6.65
N ILE A 213 25.62 14.02 7.12
CA ILE A 213 26.11 14.89 8.20
C ILE A 213 25.22 14.60 9.40
N VAL A 214 25.73 13.80 10.33
CA VAL A 214 24.99 13.46 11.55
C VAL A 214 24.95 14.67 12.48
N CYS A 215 23.74 15.10 12.84
CA CYS A 215 23.52 16.12 13.86
C CYS A 215 22.76 15.49 15.03
N ILE A 216 23.35 15.56 16.23
CA ILE A 216 22.69 15.07 17.45
C ILE A 216 21.91 16.24 18.05
N PRO A 217 20.58 16.13 18.23
CA PRO A 217 19.80 17.12 18.96
C PRO A 217 20.41 17.36 20.35
N ALA A 218 20.55 18.62 20.74
CA ALA A 218 21.17 19.00 22.02
C ALA A 218 20.53 18.32 23.26
N GLN A 219 19.26 17.93 23.15
CA GLN A 219 18.49 17.22 24.17
C GLN A 219 19.02 15.81 24.46
N LEU A 220 19.64 15.14 23.48
CA LEU A 220 20.17 13.78 23.60
C LEU A 220 21.63 13.75 24.04
N VAL A 221 22.33 14.88 24.01
CA VAL A 221 23.73 14.99 24.47
C VAL A 221 23.83 14.93 26.00
N ALA A 222 22.76 15.30 26.71
CA ALA A 222 22.74 15.38 28.17
C ALA A 222 22.72 14.02 28.90
N ASP A 223 22.37 12.93 28.22
CA ASP A 223 22.17 11.59 28.82
C ASP A 223 23.41 10.67 28.71
N GLY A 224 24.51 11.13 28.12
CA GLY A 224 25.60 10.27 27.64
C GLY A 224 26.75 9.93 28.60
N LEU A 225 26.70 10.30 29.89
CA LEU A 225 27.82 10.07 30.81
C LEU A 225 27.44 9.28 32.07
N SER A 226 27.02 8.01 31.93
CA SER A 226 27.22 7.01 33.01
C SER A 226 26.84 5.59 32.56
N MET A 227 27.77 4.85 31.98
CA MET A 227 27.80 3.38 32.07
C MET A 227 29.26 2.91 31.98
N VAL A 228 29.85 2.58 33.12
CA VAL A 228 31.12 1.83 33.21
C VAL A 228 30.76 0.33 33.28
N PRO A 229 31.42 -0.56 32.53
CA PRO A 229 31.19 -2.00 32.64
C PRO A 229 32.20 -2.63 33.61
N GLU A 230 31.72 -3.37 34.62
CA GLU A 230 32.56 -4.29 35.41
C GLU A 230 32.02 -5.73 35.30
N GLY A 231 32.86 -6.58 34.68
CA GLY A 231 33.16 -7.99 34.96
C GLY A 231 32.10 -8.99 35.42
N GLU A 232 31.79 -9.94 34.51
CA GLU A 232 31.87 -11.43 34.65
C GLU A 232 31.46 -12.09 35.99
N ASP A 233 30.47 -13.00 36.00
CA ASP A 233 30.67 -14.43 35.71
C ASP A 233 29.37 -15.28 35.88
N ASP A 234 29.22 -16.25 34.98
CA ASP A 234 28.43 -17.49 34.95
C ASP A 234 27.05 -17.66 35.65
N ALA A 235 26.03 -17.93 34.83
CA ALA A 235 25.23 -19.15 34.91
C ALA A 235 24.46 -19.39 33.58
N LEU A 236 24.95 -20.34 32.78
CA LEU A 236 24.19 -21.01 31.74
C LEU A 236 23.10 -21.85 32.43
N GLU A 237 21.82 -21.55 32.21
CA GLU A 237 20.72 -22.51 32.43
C GLU A 237 19.65 -22.34 31.35
N ASP A 238 19.57 -23.40 30.54
CA ASP A 238 18.50 -23.92 29.69
C ASP A 238 17.82 -23.05 28.63
N LEU A 239 18.19 -23.38 27.40
CA LEU A 239 17.36 -23.28 26.20
C LEU A 239 16.20 -24.27 26.33
N GLU A 240 15.00 -23.79 26.61
CA GLU A 240 13.79 -24.49 26.15
C GLU A 240 13.43 -23.92 24.78
N ASP A 241 13.66 -24.74 23.76
CA ASP A 241 13.07 -24.60 22.43
C ASP A 241 11.54 -24.53 22.58
N ASP A 242 10.94 -23.40 22.23
CA ASP A 242 9.54 -23.36 21.83
C ASP A 242 9.50 -23.04 20.33
N GLU A 243 9.58 -24.12 19.55
CA GLU A 243 9.15 -24.16 18.15
C GLU A 243 7.67 -23.79 18.08
N ASN A 244 7.38 -22.52 17.84
CA ASN A 244 6.10 -22.12 17.23
C ASN A 244 6.40 -21.22 16.03
N ALA A 245 6.89 -21.89 14.98
CA ALA A 245 6.88 -21.36 13.62
C ALA A 245 5.45 -21.27 13.10
N ASP A 246 5.13 -20.13 12.51
CA ASP A 246 4.33 -19.96 11.28
C ASP A 246 3.07 -20.83 11.11
N VAL A 247 1.89 -20.27 11.42
CA VAL A 247 0.62 -20.75 10.83
C VAL A 247 -0.31 -19.62 10.35
N ASP A 248 0.22 -18.43 10.03
CA ASP A 248 -0.65 -17.33 9.53
C ASP A 248 -0.20 -16.71 8.20
N GLY A 249 1.01 -17.05 7.71
CA GLY A 249 1.50 -16.56 6.41
C GLY A 249 0.85 -17.26 5.21
N GLU A 250 0.42 -18.52 5.36
CA GLU A 250 -0.14 -19.32 4.25
C GLU A 250 -1.61 -19.00 3.96
N GLU A 251 -2.43 -18.64 4.96
CA GLU A 251 -3.84 -18.28 4.72
C GLU A 251 -3.94 -16.96 3.95
N HIS A 252 -3.13 -15.96 4.31
CA HIS A 252 -3.10 -14.69 3.59
C HIS A 252 -2.58 -14.81 2.15
N ALA A 253 -1.63 -15.72 1.90
CA ALA A 253 -1.17 -16.02 0.54
C ALA A 253 -2.24 -16.73 -0.31
N ARG A 254 -2.96 -17.70 0.27
CA ARG A 254 -4.05 -18.43 -0.42
C ARG A 254 -5.28 -17.55 -0.69
N VAL A 255 -5.59 -16.60 0.19
CA VAL A 255 -6.64 -15.61 -0.03
C VAL A 255 -6.28 -14.66 -1.18
N LEU A 256 -5.02 -14.25 -1.28
CA LEU A 256 -4.55 -13.43 -2.42
C LEU A 256 -4.60 -14.20 -3.75
N GLU A 257 -4.24 -15.49 -3.72
CA GLU A 257 -4.27 -16.37 -4.90
C GLU A 257 -5.70 -16.64 -5.39
N SER A 258 -6.66 -16.85 -4.46
CA SER A 258 -8.09 -16.99 -4.77
C SER A 258 -8.69 -15.72 -5.41
N ILE A 259 -8.30 -14.53 -4.92
CA ILE A 259 -8.73 -13.24 -5.50
C ILE A 259 -8.15 -13.03 -6.91
N LEU A 260 -6.93 -13.52 -7.16
CA LEU A 260 -6.29 -13.46 -8.49
C LEU A 260 -6.89 -14.49 -9.47
N GLN A 261 -7.35 -15.64 -9.00
CA GLN A 261 -8.01 -16.64 -9.86
C GLN A 261 -9.40 -16.16 -10.33
N VAL A 262 -10.17 -15.49 -9.48
CA VAL A 262 -11.50 -14.96 -9.82
C VAL A 262 -11.44 -13.79 -10.81
N THR A 263 -10.29 -13.13 -10.96
CA THR A 263 -10.08 -12.02 -11.90
C THR A 263 -9.52 -12.45 -13.26
N LEU A 264 -9.21 -13.74 -13.44
CA LEU A 264 -8.69 -14.31 -14.70
C LEU A 264 -9.67 -15.23 -15.43
N ASP A 265 -10.85 -15.49 -14.86
CA ASP A 265 -11.96 -16.21 -15.53
C ASP A 265 -13.05 -15.23 -15.99
N VAL A 266 -12.70 -14.34 -16.94
CA VAL A 266 -13.59 -13.75 -17.98
C VAL A 266 -12.80 -13.58 -19.28
#